data_AF-A0A937I0I5-F1
#
_entry.id   AF-A0A937I0I5-F1
#
_cell.length_a   1.000
_cell.length_b   1.000
_cell.length_c   1.000
_cell.angle_alpha   90.00
_cell.angle_beta   90.00
_cell.angle_gamma   90.00
#
_symmetry.space_group_name_H-M   'P 1'
#
loop_
_entity.id
_entity.type
_entity.pdbx_description
1 polymer ?
#
loop_
_entity_poly.entity_id
_entity_poly.type
_entity_poly.pdbx_seq_one_letter_code
_entity_poly.pdbx_strand_id
1 'polypeptide(L)' 'MKIGILSRNPKLYSTSRLLKEAFAAGHDCRVIDTLKCYMDISSAKPSVWYRGTELEHLDAIIPRIG' A
#
# COMPACT_ATOMS: atom_id res chain seq x y z
N MET A 1 7.54 -5.86 9.71
CA MET A 1 7.71 -4.93 8.57
C MET A 1 6.39 -4.23 8.31
N LYS A 2 6.43 -2.98 7.83
CA LYS A 2 5.30 -2.23 7.29
C LYS A 2 5.19 -2.52 5.78
N ILE A 3 4.16 -3.24 5.36
CA ILE A 3 3.95 -3.69 3.98
C ILE A 3 2.73 -3.00 3.38
N GLY A 4 2.89 -2.39 2.20
CA GLY A 4 1.79 -1.86 1.40
C GLY A 4 1.39 -2.81 0.27
N ILE A 5 0.14 -3.25 0.22
CA ILE A 5 -0.41 -4.00 -0.92
C ILE A 5 -1.15 -3.02 -1.83
N LEU A 6 -0.66 -2.80 -3.05
CA LEU A 6 -1.33 -1.93 -4.02
C LEU A 6 -2.47 -2.70 -4.69
N SER A 7 -3.72 -2.34 -4.38
CA SER A 7 -4.90 -3.00 -4.95
C SER A 7 -6.13 -2.11 -4.81
N ARG A 8 -6.99 -2.10 -5.84
CA ARG A 8 -8.25 -1.32 -5.82
C ARG A 8 -9.34 -1.96 -4.96
N ASN A 9 -9.30 -3.28 -4.78
CA ASN A 9 -10.33 -4.02 -4.06
C ASN A 9 -9.72 -4.96 -3.00
N PRO A 10 -9.81 -4.58 -1.70
CA PRO A 10 -9.31 -5.40 -0.60
C PRO A 10 -10.12 -6.69 -0.38
N LYS A 11 -11.35 -6.77 -0.92
CA LYS A 11 -12.24 -7.93 -0.76
C LYS A 11 -11.94 -9.07 -1.75
N LEU A 12 -11.11 -8.82 -2.78
CA LEU A 12 -10.69 -9.88 -3.70
C LEU A 12 -9.90 -10.95 -2.95
N TYR A 13 -10.11 -12.22 -3.31
CA TYR A 13 -9.48 -13.35 -2.64
C TYR A 13 -7.97 -13.20 -2.52
N SER A 14 -7.28 -12.84 -3.61
CA SER A 14 -5.83 -12.67 -3.63
C SER A 14 -5.34 -11.54 -2.71
N THR A 15 -5.99 -10.37 -2.74
CA THR A 15 -5.66 -9.25 -1.84
C THR A 15 -5.88 -9.64 -0.37
N SER A 16 -7.02 -10.28 -0.08
CA SER A 16 -7.36 -10.71 1.28
C SER A 16 -6.43 -11.80 1.78
N ARG A 17 -6.01 -12.76 0.92
CA ARG A 17 -5.07 -13.81 1.30
C ARG A 17 -3.70 -13.24 1.61
N LEU A 18 -3.18 -12.35 0.76
CA LEU A 18 -1.90 -11.66 1.02
C LEU A 18 -1.91 -10.91 2.35
N LEU A 19 -2.99 -10.18 2.63
CA LEU A 19 -3.15 -9.46 3.88
C LEU A 19 -3.14 -10.41 5.09
N LYS A 20 -3.86 -11.53 5.01
CA LYS A 20 -3.92 -12.54 6.08
C LYS A 20 -2.56 -13.19 6.33
N GLU A 21 -1.84 -13.58 5.28
CA GLU A 21 -0.50 -14.17 5.43
C GLU A 21 0.51 -13.18 6.00
N ALA A 22 0.46 -11.92 5.56
CA ALA A 22 1.34 -10.88 6.09
C ALA A 22 1.11 -10.68 7.59
N PHE A 23 -0.14 -10.65 8.04
CA PHE A 23 -0.45 -10.59 9.47
C PHE A 23 -0.03 -11.85 10.22
N ALA A 24 -0.26 -13.04 9.65
CA ALA A 24 0.15 -14.31 10.26
C ALA A 24 1.68 -14.42 10.42
N ALA A 25 2.44 -13.82 9.50
CA ALA A 25 3.90 -13.68 9.58
C ALA A 25 4.38 -12.57 10.53
N GLY A 26 3.47 -11.89 11.24
CA GLY A 26 3.81 -10.82 12.19
C GLY A 26 4.19 -9.49 11.54
N HIS A 27 3.75 -9.24 10.31
CA HIS A 27 3.97 -7.96 9.62
C HIS A 27 2.75 -7.04 9.76
N ASP A 28 3.00 -5.74 9.84
CA ASP A 28 1.96 -4.72 9.72
C ASP A 28 1.69 -4.51 8.24
N CYS A 29 0.46 -4.75 7.80
CA CYS A 29 0.11 -4.75 6.39
C CYS A 29 -1.18 -3.97 6.13
N ARG A 30 -1.19 -3.16 5.06
CA ARG A 30 -2.37 -2.41 4.65
C ARG A 30 -2.57 -2.44 3.14
N VAL A 31 -3.83 -2.40 2.71
CA VAL A 31 -4.19 -2.26 1.30
C VAL A 31 -4.27 -0.78 0.94
N ILE A 32 -3.59 -0.41 -0.13
CA ILE A 32 -3.51 0.95 -0.65
C ILE A 32 -4.15 0.96 -2.04
N ASP A 33 -5.24 1.72 -2.17
CA ASP A 33 -5.89 1.94 -3.45
C ASP A 33 -5.09 2.96 -4.27
N THR A 34 -4.46 2.49 -5.34
CA THR A 34 -3.57 3.30 -6.17
C THR A 34 -4.28 4.49 -6.82
N LEU A 35 -5.59 4.39 -7.09
CA LEU A 35 -6.35 5.49 -7.68
C LEU A 35 -6.66 6.61 -6.68
N LYS A 36 -6.47 6.35 -5.38
CA LYS A 36 -6.58 7.36 -4.32
C LYS A 36 -5.22 7.91 -3.89
N CYS A 37 -4.15 7.49 -4.57
CA CYS A 37 -2.81 8.02 -4.37
C CYS A 37 -2.57 9.19 -5.32
N TYR A 38 -1.87 10.22 -4.84
CA TYR A 38 -1.34 11.30 -5.67
C TYR A 38 0.08 11.59 -5.23
N MET A 39 0.89 12.10 -6.15
CA MET A 39 2.33 12.25 -5.95
C MET A 39 2.75 13.71 -6.10
N ASP A 40 3.57 14.17 -5.17
CA ASP A 40 4.43 15.33 -5.41
C ASP A 40 5.69 14.82 -6.12
N ILE A 41 5.89 15.29 -7.35
CA ILE A 41 7.02 14.91 -8.22
C ILE A 41 8.16 15.94 -8.18
N SER A 42 8.08 16.94 -7.30
CA SER A 42 9.17 17.91 -7.13
C SER A 42 10.45 17.20 -6.72
N SER A 43 11.55 17.53 -7.41
CA SER A 43 12.82 16.81 -7.26
C SER A 43 13.45 16.98 -5.86
N ALA A 44 13.05 18.02 -5.11
CA ALA A 44 13.60 18.32 -3.80
C ALA A 44 13.04 17.39 -2.69
N LYS A 45 11.76 17.02 -2.76
CA LYS A 45 11.11 16.18 -1.74
C LYS A 45 9.92 15.42 -2.36
N PRO A 46 10.19 14.40 -3.19
CA PRO A 46 9.12 13.60 -3.77
C PRO A 46 8.36 12.88 -2.65
N SER A 47 7.03 12.91 -2.71
CA SER A 47 6.17 12.28 -1.70
C SER A 47 4.93 11.66 -2.34
N VAL A 48 4.40 10.63 -1.71
CA VAL A 48 3.13 10.01 -2.10
C VAL A 48 2.13 10.32 -1.00
N TRP A 49 0.93 10.73 -1.39
CA TRP A 49 -0.17 11.01 -0.49
C TRP A 49 -1.32 10.07 -0.75
N TYR A 50 -1.99 9.63 0.31
CA TYR A 50 -3.15 8.77 0.25
C TYR A 50 -4.24 9.34 1.14
N ARG A 51 -5.39 9.67 0.55
CA ARG A 51 -6.56 10.22 1.28
C ARG A 51 -6.25 11.44 2.17
N GLY A 52 -5.41 12.36 1.70
CA GLY A 52 -5.08 13.58 2.44
C GLY A 52 -3.94 13.46 3.44
N THR A 53 -3.36 12.26 3.61
CA THR A 53 -2.19 12.04 4.48
C THR A 53 -0.99 11.58 3.65
N GLU A 54 0.19 12.12 3.94
CA GLU A 54 1.45 11.62 3.36
C GLU A 54 1.62 10.15 3.74
N LEU A 55 1.99 9.34 2.75
CA LEU A 55 2.18 7.91 2.91
C LEU A 55 3.50 7.70 3.66
N GLU A 56 3.40 7.29 4.93
CA GLU A 56 4.57 6.94 5.73
C GLU A 56 5.47 5.87 5.07
N HIS A 57 6.71 5.79 5.55
CA HIS A 57 7.67 4.77 5.17
C HIS A 57 7.07 3.35 5.25
N LEU A 58 7.25 2.61 4.15
CA LEU A 58 6.91 1.20 4.01
C LEU A 58 8.18 0.43 3.67
N ASP A 59 8.40 -0.70 4.33
CA ASP A 59 9.56 -1.55 4.11
C ASP A 59 9.44 -2.32 2.78
N ALA A 60 8.22 -2.61 2.34
CA ALA A 60 7.95 -3.36 1.12
C ALA A 60 6.61 -2.97 0.48
N ILE A 61 6.55 -3.14 -0.85
CA ILE A 61 5.35 -2.95 -1.66
C ILE A 61 5.06 -4.23 -2.45
N ILE A 62 3.80 -4.69 -2.41
CA ILE A 62 3.31 -5.80 -3.23
C ILE A 62 2.33 -5.23 -4.28
N PRO A 63 2.73 -5.09 -5.55
CA PRO A 63 1.83 -4.61 -6.59
C PRO A 63 0.82 -5.68 -7.01
N ARG A 64 -0.47 -5.44 -6.74
CA ARG A 64 -1.63 -6.22 -7.24
C ARG A 64 -2.50 -5.34 -8.14
N ILE A 65 -1.88 -4.80 -9.19
CA ILE A 65 -2.49 -3.90 -10.16
C ILE A 65 -2.97 -4.74 -11.36
N GLY A 66 -4.28 -4.75 -11.57
CA GLY A 66 -4.99 -5.47 -12.63
C GLY A 66 -6.47 -5.15 -12.67
#